data_AF-A0A954XTC0-F1
#
_entry.id   AF-A0A954XTC0-F1
#
_cell.length_a   1.000
_cell.length_b   1.000
_cell.length_c   1.000
_cell.angle_alpha   90.00
_cell.angle_beta   90.00
_cell.angle_gamma   90.00
#
_symmetry.space_group_name_H-M   'P 1'
#
loop_
_entity.id
_entity.type
_entity.pdbx_description
1 polymer ?
#
loop_
_entity_poly.entity_id
_entity_poly.type
_entity_poly.pdbx_seq_one_letter_code
_entity_poly.pdbx_strand_id
1 'polypeptide(L)'
;VKAGASLFLSFLTELDFGDEVGLVSYGGYSQVEMVLNDGDAYVDISSDPITGVYSDIDTIQIHKQAGHYDGWTGMGYGIQDAKEMLIGDPNDSFNNGYTRYGARPTMIIMTDGQTNQGPGNWSLPSGWDWADWTDYDGDGDADYYTYDRKKQYAFWEATEAIRYGVTIHTMSVGVDADRDLMEA
;
A
#
# COMPACT_ATOMS: atom_id res chain seq x y z
N VAL A 1 -5.34 10.23 8.76
CA VAL A 1 -5.70 9.31 7.66
C VAL A 1 -7.21 9.10 7.50
N LYS A 2 -7.96 8.65 8.53
CA LYS A 2 -9.43 8.35 8.48
C LYS A 2 -10.28 9.28 7.63
N ALA A 3 -10.31 10.57 7.99
CA ALA A 3 -11.18 11.54 7.32
C ALA A 3 -10.83 11.74 5.83
N GLY A 4 -9.55 11.58 5.46
CA GLY A 4 -9.11 11.63 4.07
C GLY A 4 -9.58 10.42 3.27
N ALA A 5 -9.51 9.22 3.87
CA ALA A 5 -10.03 8.00 3.25
C ALA A 5 -11.56 8.06 3.04
N SER A 6 -12.32 8.49 4.05
CA SER A 6 -13.78 8.67 3.90
C SER A 6 -14.15 9.69 2.81
N LEU A 7 -13.40 10.79 2.71
CA LEU A 7 -13.60 11.78 1.65
C LEU A 7 -13.33 11.18 0.26
N PHE A 8 -12.25 10.41 0.11
CA PHE A 8 -11.91 9.72 -1.14
C PHE A 8 -12.99 8.71 -1.55
N LEU A 9 -13.45 7.88 -0.62
CA LEU A 9 -14.50 6.89 -0.88
C LEU A 9 -15.85 7.55 -1.23
N SER A 10 -16.16 8.68 -0.58
CA SER A 10 -17.34 9.49 -0.93
C SER A 10 -17.23 10.06 -2.34
N PHE A 11 -16.05 10.55 -2.71
CA PHE A 11 -15.78 11.04 -4.07
C PHE A 11 -15.96 9.94 -5.12
N LEU A 12 -15.43 8.73 -4.89
CA LEU A 12 -15.65 7.59 -5.79
C LEU A 12 -17.13 7.21 -5.91
N THR A 13 -17.86 7.25 -4.79
CA THR A 13 -19.31 7.00 -4.75
C THR A 13 -20.06 8.00 -5.64
N GLU A 14 -19.67 9.27 -5.62
CA GLU A 14 -20.32 10.32 -6.41
C GLU A 14 -20.00 10.24 -7.91
N LEU A 15 -18.79 9.79 -8.25
CA LEU A 15 -18.37 9.62 -9.64
C LEU A 15 -19.05 8.42 -10.33
N ASP A 16 -19.22 7.31 -9.60
CA ASP A 16 -19.87 6.07 -10.07
C ASP A 16 -19.28 5.54 -11.41
N PHE A 17 -17.95 5.60 -11.56
CA PHE A 17 -17.26 5.06 -12.75
C PHE A 17 -17.03 3.54 -12.69
N GLY A 18 -17.51 2.88 -11.64
CA GLY A 18 -17.36 1.44 -11.45
C GLY A 18 -15.96 1.01 -11.02
N ASP A 19 -15.14 1.92 -10.51
CA ASP A 19 -13.86 1.59 -9.86
C ASP A 19 -14.11 0.73 -8.61
N GLU A 20 -13.13 -0.08 -8.22
CA GLU A 20 -13.23 -0.93 -7.04
C GLU A 20 -12.04 -0.70 -6.13
N VAL A 21 -12.27 -0.82 -4.82
CA VAL A 21 -11.28 -0.50 -3.80
C VAL A 21 -11.13 -1.70 -2.87
N GLY A 22 -9.87 -2.06 -2.63
CA GLY A 22 -9.47 -2.91 -1.51
C GLY A 22 -8.70 -2.09 -0.47
N LEU A 23 -8.53 -2.65 0.73
CA LEU A 23 -7.90 -1.96 1.84
C LEU A 23 -6.80 -2.82 2.47
N VAL A 24 -5.64 -2.22 2.68
CA VAL A 24 -4.53 -2.81 3.43
C VAL A 24 -4.14 -1.86 4.57
N SER A 25 -4.14 -2.38 5.79
CA SER A 25 -3.59 -1.70 6.97
C SER A 25 -2.17 -2.18 7.23
N TYR A 26 -1.26 -1.29 7.62
CA TYR A 26 0.11 -1.68 7.98
C TYR A 26 0.63 -0.94 9.22
N GLY A 27 1.04 -1.72 10.23
CA GLY A 27 1.76 -1.30 11.44
C GLY A 27 3.05 -2.11 11.54
N GLY A 28 3.33 -2.78 12.66
CA GLY A 28 4.48 -3.70 12.74
C GLY A 28 4.38 -4.93 11.82
N TYR A 29 3.17 -5.23 11.37
CA TYR A 29 2.83 -6.16 10.29
C TYR A 29 1.73 -5.52 9.42
N SER A 30 1.42 -6.12 8.28
CA SER A 30 0.31 -5.72 7.42
C SER A 30 -0.84 -6.72 7.44
N GLN A 31 -2.01 -6.26 7.05
CA GLN A 31 -3.22 -7.05 6.89
C GLN A 31 -4.02 -6.53 5.70
N VAL A 32 -4.43 -7.45 4.83
CA VAL A 32 -5.51 -7.21 3.87
C VAL A 32 -6.84 -7.23 4.63
N GLU A 33 -7.52 -6.10 4.67
CA GLU A 33 -8.69 -5.90 5.52
C GLU A 33 -9.96 -6.39 4.82
N MET A 34 -10.32 -7.65 5.06
CA MET A 34 -11.49 -8.28 4.44
C MET A 34 -12.69 -8.46 5.37
N VAL A 35 -12.45 -8.55 6.68
CA VAL A 35 -13.51 -8.83 7.67
C VAL A 35 -13.38 -7.90 8.86
N LEU A 36 -14.45 -7.17 9.17
CA LEU A 36 -14.63 -6.45 10.43
C LEU A 36 -15.68 -7.18 11.26
N ASN A 37 -15.34 -7.48 12.51
CA ASN A 37 -16.28 -7.96 13.52
C ASN A 37 -15.75 -7.57 14.90
N ASP A 38 -16.23 -6.45 15.43
CA ASP A 38 -15.78 -5.90 16.72
C ASP A 38 -16.90 -5.72 17.75
N GLY A 39 -18.12 -6.15 17.41
CA GLY A 39 -19.32 -6.02 18.23
C GLY A 39 -20.14 -4.76 17.96
N ASP A 40 -19.53 -3.72 17.39
CA ASP A 40 -20.21 -2.49 16.98
C ASP A 40 -20.59 -2.52 15.49
N ALA A 41 -19.75 -3.15 14.66
CA ALA A 41 -20.00 -3.34 13.22
C ALA A 41 -19.60 -4.73 12.74
N TYR A 42 -20.24 -5.16 11.64
CA TYR A 42 -19.87 -6.36 10.90
C TYR A 42 -19.86 -6.09 9.40
N VAL A 43 -18.73 -6.39 8.76
CA VAL A 43 -18.53 -6.32 7.31
C VAL A 43 -17.69 -7.53 6.91
N ASP A 44 -18.05 -8.18 5.81
CA ASP A 44 -17.29 -9.30 5.25
C ASP A 44 -17.27 -9.18 3.72
N ILE A 45 -16.12 -8.77 3.21
CA ILE A 45 -15.82 -8.66 1.78
C ILE A 45 -14.83 -9.75 1.33
N SER A 46 -14.64 -10.81 2.11
CA SER A 46 -13.65 -11.86 1.80
C SER A 46 -13.91 -12.58 0.47
N SER A 47 -15.15 -12.60 -0.01
CA SER A 47 -15.50 -13.13 -1.33
C SER A 47 -15.21 -12.17 -2.48
N ASP A 48 -15.04 -10.88 -2.20
CA ASP A 48 -14.77 -9.80 -3.17
C ASP A 48 -13.89 -8.69 -2.52
N PRO A 49 -12.58 -8.95 -2.27
CA PRO A 49 -11.74 -8.04 -1.47
C PRO A 49 -11.41 -6.69 -2.12
N ILE A 50 -11.58 -6.59 -3.44
CA ILE A 50 -11.51 -5.32 -4.19
C ILE A 50 -12.92 -5.07 -4.71
N THR A 51 -13.69 -4.26 -3.99
CA THR A 51 -15.14 -4.16 -4.21
C THR A 51 -15.61 -2.76 -4.57
N GLY A 52 -16.75 -2.66 -5.24
CA GLY A 52 -17.44 -1.40 -5.55
C GLY A 52 -18.30 -0.87 -4.39
N VAL A 53 -18.41 -1.63 -3.29
CA VAL A 53 -19.19 -1.23 -2.12
C VAL A 53 -18.33 -0.36 -1.19
N TYR A 54 -18.17 0.91 -1.55
CA TYR A 54 -17.28 1.83 -0.84
C TYR A 54 -17.65 2.07 0.64
N SER A 55 -18.94 1.95 0.98
CA SER A 55 -19.40 2.06 2.38
C SER A 55 -18.83 0.96 3.28
N ASP A 56 -18.59 -0.23 2.72
CA ASP A 56 -18.04 -1.36 3.47
C ASP A 56 -16.55 -1.11 3.76
N ILE A 57 -15.81 -0.62 2.76
CA ILE A 57 -14.41 -0.19 2.93
C ILE A 57 -14.32 0.98 3.93
N ASP A 58 -15.22 1.95 3.85
CA ASP A 58 -15.24 3.09 4.79
C ASP A 58 -15.50 2.61 6.22
N THR A 59 -16.46 1.69 6.40
CA THR A 59 -16.75 1.08 7.70
C THR A 59 -15.53 0.32 8.23
N ILE A 60 -14.82 -0.44 7.40
CA ILE A 60 -13.63 -1.14 7.85
C ILE A 60 -12.53 -0.15 8.29
N GLN A 61 -12.19 0.85 7.47
CA GLN A 61 -11.05 1.75 7.74
C GLN A 61 -11.29 2.70 8.94
N ILE A 62 -12.53 3.10 9.22
CA ILE A 62 -12.79 3.92 10.41
C ILE A 62 -12.61 3.10 11.70
N HIS A 63 -12.83 1.78 11.65
CA HIS A 63 -12.66 0.89 12.80
C HIS A 63 -11.22 0.38 12.94
N LYS A 64 -10.53 0.09 11.82
CA LYS A 64 -9.18 -0.50 11.81
C LYS A 64 -8.13 0.45 11.24
N GLN A 65 -7.02 0.63 11.96
CA GLN A 65 -5.90 1.52 11.60
C GLN A 65 -4.57 0.87 11.96
N ALA A 66 -3.46 1.30 11.35
CA ALA A 66 -2.10 0.97 11.81
C ALA A 66 -1.91 1.10 13.34
N GLY A 67 -2.31 2.25 13.91
CA GLY A 67 -2.23 2.53 15.35
C GLY A 67 -3.21 1.72 16.23
N HIS A 68 -4.12 0.96 15.62
CA HIS A 68 -4.94 -0.03 16.32
C HIS A 68 -4.14 -1.31 16.58
N TYR A 69 -3.12 -1.61 15.77
CA TYR A 69 -2.32 -2.82 15.85
C TYR A 69 -1.05 -2.63 16.68
N ASP A 70 -0.28 -1.54 16.48
CA ASP A 70 0.86 -1.14 17.31
C ASP A 70 1.40 0.29 16.98
N GLY A 71 2.49 0.71 17.63
CA GLY A 71 3.18 1.99 17.40
C GLY A 71 4.28 1.93 16.32
N TRP A 72 4.27 0.91 15.47
CA TRP A 72 5.28 0.70 14.45
C TRP A 72 4.74 0.94 13.04
N THR A 73 5.62 0.99 12.05
CA THR A 73 5.24 1.27 10.65
C THR A 73 6.05 0.38 9.71
N GLY A 74 5.40 -0.62 9.12
CA GLY A 74 5.97 -1.60 8.21
C GLY A 74 5.45 -1.37 6.80
N MET A 75 5.84 -0.25 6.19
CA MET A 75 5.32 0.18 4.90
C MET A 75 5.56 -0.86 3.80
N GLY A 76 6.74 -1.50 3.77
CA GLY A 76 7.04 -2.54 2.79
C GLY A 76 6.13 -3.77 2.88
N TYR A 77 5.71 -4.16 4.08
CA TYR A 77 4.72 -5.23 4.25
C TYR A 77 3.36 -4.82 3.65
N GLY A 78 2.92 -3.59 3.92
CA GLY A 78 1.68 -3.06 3.35
C GLY A 78 1.70 -3.00 1.82
N ILE A 79 2.83 -2.56 1.24
CA ILE A 79 3.00 -2.51 -0.22
C ILE A 79 3.00 -3.93 -0.82
N GLN A 80 3.68 -4.88 -0.17
CA GLN A 80 3.68 -6.28 -0.60
C GLN A 80 2.27 -6.86 -0.60
N ASP A 81 1.53 -6.76 0.50
CA ASP A 81 0.16 -7.27 0.62
C ASP A 81 -0.78 -6.60 -0.40
N ALA A 82 -0.65 -5.29 -0.59
CA ALA A 82 -1.47 -4.57 -1.57
C ALA A 82 -1.14 -4.98 -3.01
N LYS A 83 0.14 -5.20 -3.33
CA LYS A 83 0.58 -5.76 -4.62
C LYS A 83 -0.03 -7.15 -4.83
N GLU A 84 0.12 -8.04 -3.86
CA GLU A 84 -0.43 -9.41 -3.95
C GLU A 84 -1.96 -9.41 -4.04
N MET A 85 -2.65 -8.54 -3.31
CA MET A 85 -4.10 -8.36 -3.45
C MET A 85 -4.49 -7.90 -4.85
N LEU A 86 -3.73 -6.99 -5.46
CA LEU A 86 -4.03 -6.50 -6.80
C LEU A 86 -3.76 -7.57 -7.86
N ILE A 87 -2.54 -8.10 -7.92
CA ILE A 87 -2.03 -8.84 -9.09
C ILE A 87 -1.59 -10.28 -8.77
N GLY A 88 -1.71 -10.71 -7.52
CA GLY A 88 -1.28 -12.02 -7.07
C GLY A 88 0.20 -12.12 -6.73
N ASP A 89 0.62 -13.31 -6.34
CA ASP A 89 2.03 -13.65 -6.16
C ASP A 89 2.48 -14.50 -7.36
N PRO A 90 3.46 -14.05 -8.16
CA PRO A 90 3.97 -14.83 -9.30
C PRO A 90 4.56 -16.20 -8.90
N ASN A 91 4.91 -16.40 -7.62
CA ASN A 91 5.42 -17.65 -7.08
C ASN A 91 4.33 -18.55 -6.47
N ASP A 92 3.10 -18.06 -6.35
CA ASP A 92 1.97 -18.84 -5.84
C ASP A 92 0.82 -18.86 -6.87
N SER A 93 0.70 -20.00 -7.58
CA SER A 93 -0.36 -20.22 -8.56
C SER A 93 -1.79 -20.16 -7.99
N PHE A 94 -1.94 -20.22 -6.66
CA PHE A 94 -3.24 -20.09 -6.00
C PHE A 94 -3.58 -18.63 -5.66
N ASN A 95 -2.61 -17.71 -5.72
CA ASN A 95 -2.81 -16.29 -5.49
C ASN A 95 -2.72 -15.53 -6.82
N ASN A 96 -3.87 -15.34 -7.49
CA ASN A 96 -3.95 -14.61 -8.76
C ASN A 96 -4.30 -13.12 -8.59
N GLY A 97 -4.41 -12.64 -7.35
CA GLY A 97 -4.95 -11.32 -7.03
C GLY A 97 -6.44 -11.20 -7.34
N TYR A 98 -6.96 -9.99 -7.16
CA TYR A 98 -8.38 -9.66 -7.29
C TYR A 98 -8.66 -8.57 -8.32
N THR A 99 -7.64 -8.04 -9.02
CA THR A 99 -7.87 -7.04 -10.06
C THR A 99 -8.70 -7.62 -11.21
N ARG A 100 -9.78 -6.92 -11.56
CA ARG A 100 -10.62 -7.27 -12.71
C ARG A 100 -9.86 -7.15 -14.03
N TYR A 101 -10.17 -8.04 -14.97
CA TYR A 101 -9.61 -7.99 -16.31
C TYR A 101 -9.84 -6.62 -16.98
N GLY A 102 -8.77 -6.00 -17.46
CA GLY A 102 -8.81 -4.70 -18.14
C GLY A 102 -8.83 -3.48 -17.20
N ALA A 103 -8.93 -3.67 -15.88
CA ALA A 103 -8.73 -2.60 -14.92
C ALA A 103 -7.23 -2.23 -14.84
N ARG A 104 -6.93 -0.98 -14.45
CA ARG A 104 -5.57 -0.51 -14.19
C ARG A 104 -5.26 -0.66 -12.70
N PRO A 105 -4.40 -1.60 -12.27
CA PRO A 105 -4.04 -1.72 -10.87
C PRO A 105 -3.41 -0.42 -10.37
N THR A 106 -3.98 0.14 -9.31
CA THR A 106 -3.51 1.41 -8.73
C THR A 106 -3.45 1.28 -7.22
N MET A 107 -2.37 1.74 -6.62
CA MET A 107 -2.14 1.75 -5.18
C MET A 107 -2.03 3.20 -4.70
N ILE A 108 -2.72 3.53 -3.61
CA ILE A 108 -2.54 4.80 -2.91
C ILE A 108 -1.94 4.48 -1.54
N ILE A 109 -0.66 4.84 -1.35
CA ILE A 109 0.06 4.67 -0.09
C ILE A 109 -0.14 5.93 0.75
N MET A 110 -0.75 5.78 1.92
CA MET A 110 -0.95 6.89 2.86
C MET A 110 -0.25 6.59 4.18
N THR A 111 0.67 7.44 4.62
CA THR A 111 1.36 7.30 5.91
C THR A 111 1.54 8.64 6.60
N ASP A 112 1.60 8.64 7.93
CA ASP A 112 1.96 9.79 8.76
C ASP A 112 3.31 9.66 9.48
N GLY A 113 4.04 8.57 9.23
CA GLY A 113 5.29 8.27 9.91
C GLY A 113 6.38 7.71 9.00
N GLN A 114 7.50 7.39 9.63
CA GLN A 114 8.65 6.75 8.99
C GLN A 114 8.51 5.23 9.08
N THR A 115 8.77 4.52 7.97
CA THR A 115 8.84 3.06 8.03
C THR A 115 10.00 2.62 8.93
N ASN A 116 9.71 1.74 9.89
CA ASN A 116 10.65 1.26 10.90
C ASN A 116 10.50 -0.25 11.17
N GLN A 117 9.64 -0.94 10.41
CA GLN A 117 9.46 -2.40 10.44
C GLN A 117 9.62 -3.01 9.05
N GLY A 118 9.93 -4.30 9.04
CA GLY A 118 10.26 -5.07 7.84
C GLY A 118 11.07 -6.31 8.21
N PRO A 119 11.37 -7.20 7.26
CA PRO A 119 12.03 -8.47 7.56
C PRO A 119 13.42 -8.24 8.16
N GLY A 120 13.81 -9.08 9.13
CA GLY A 120 15.06 -8.90 9.88
C GLY A 120 16.33 -9.12 9.02
N ASN A 121 16.26 -10.04 8.06
CA ASN A 121 17.41 -10.48 7.25
C ASN A 121 17.27 -10.12 5.77
N TRP A 122 16.44 -9.13 5.45
CA TRP A 122 16.27 -8.68 4.07
C TRP A 122 17.34 -7.65 3.69
N SER A 123 17.75 -7.71 2.43
CA SER A 123 18.63 -6.74 1.79
C SER A 123 18.21 -6.58 0.33
N LEU A 124 18.51 -5.41 -0.25
CA LEU A 124 18.35 -5.20 -1.68
C LEU A 124 19.04 -6.31 -2.48
N PRO A 125 18.46 -6.74 -3.62
CA PRO A 125 19.10 -7.72 -4.48
C PRO A 125 20.47 -7.26 -4.96
N SER A 126 21.32 -8.24 -5.27
CA SER A 126 22.64 -7.97 -5.83
C SER A 126 22.51 -7.19 -7.14
N GLY A 127 23.30 -6.13 -7.28
CA GLY A 127 23.29 -5.28 -8.47
C GLY A 127 22.19 -4.23 -8.48
N TRP A 128 21.50 -4.02 -7.36
CA TRP A 128 20.60 -2.88 -7.21
C TRP A 128 21.32 -1.55 -7.46
N ASP A 129 20.73 -0.73 -8.31
CA ASP A 129 21.13 0.64 -8.56
C ASP A 129 19.95 1.57 -8.26
N TRP A 130 20.21 2.62 -7.47
CA TRP A 130 19.18 3.60 -7.13
C TRP A 130 18.91 4.55 -8.29
N ALA A 131 19.90 4.82 -9.13
CA ALA A 131 19.76 5.72 -10.27
C ALA A 131 18.74 5.19 -11.30
N ASP A 132 18.56 3.86 -11.37
CA ASP A 132 17.52 3.24 -12.23
C ASP A 132 16.09 3.72 -11.91
N TRP A 133 15.84 4.22 -10.70
CA TRP A 133 14.52 4.63 -10.22
C TRP A 133 14.42 6.08 -9.79
N THR A 134 15.54 6.65 -9.34
CA THR A 134 15.55 7.93 -8.62
C THR A 134 16.47 8.96 -9.25
N ASP A 135 16.96 8.74 -10.48
CA ASP A 135 17.62 9.78 -11.28
C ASP A 135 16.55 10.59 -12.01
N TYR A 136 16.02 11.64 -11.35
CA TYR A 136 14.93 12.45 -11.88
C TYR A 136 15.41 13.49 -12.89
N ASP A 137 16.66 13.94 -12.79
CA ASP A 137 17.22 14.97 -13.65
C ASP A 137 18.07 14.43 -14.83
N GLY A 138 18.37 13.13 -14.82
CA GLY A 138 19.03 12.39 -15.89
C GLY A 138 20.54 12.58 -15.93
N ASP A 139 21.17 12.94 -14.80
CA ASP A 139 22.61 13.15 -14.73
C ASP A 139 23.42 11.85 -14.50
N GLY A 140 22.74 10.73 -14.22
CA GLY A 140 23.30 9.42 -13.99
C GLY A 140 23.61 9.10 -12.52
N ASP A 141 23.35 10.03 -11.60
CA ASP A 141 23.41 9.84 -10.16
C ASP A 141 21.98 9.75 -9.56
N ALA A 142 21.85 9.06 -8.43
CA ALA A 142 20.55 8.92 -7.76
C ALA A 142 20.22 10.18 -6.93
N ASP A 143 19.07 10.81 -7.18
CA ASP A 143 18.56 11.92 -6.35
C ASP A 143 18.10 11.46 -4.97
N TYR A 144 17.68 10.19 -4.86
CA TYR A 144 17.30 9.57 -3.60
C TYR A 144 17.97 8.21 -3.40
N TYR A 145 18.58 8.03 -2.24
CA TYR A 145 19.02 6.72 -1.77
C TYR A 145 19.03 6.67 -0.25
N THR A 146 19.04 5.46 0.30
CA THR A 146 19.07 5.29 1.76
C THR A 146 19.85 4.04 2.18
N TYR A 147 20.45 4.11 3.37
CA TYR A 147 21.07 2.97 4.05
C TYR A 147 20.13 2.29 5.06
N ASP A 148 18.95 2.87 5.29
CA ASP A 148 17.94 2.28 6.18
C ASP A 148 17.31 1.06 5.52
N ARG A 149 17.50 -0.12 6.11
CA ARG A 149 17.01 -1.40 5.56
C ARG A 149 15.48 -1.47 5.46
N LYS A 150 14.74 -0.76 6.29
CA LYS A 150 13.28 -0.76 6.29
C LYS A 150 12.73 0.13 5.18
N LYS A 151 13.39 1.27 4.94
CA LYS A 151 13.12 2.11 3.76
C LYS A 151 13.49 1.40 2.47
N GLN A 152 14.65 0.74 2.41
CA GLN A 152 15.07 -0.08 1.26
C GLN A 152 14.05 -1.17 0.92
N TYR A 153 13.52 -1.86 1.94
CA TYR A 153 12.50 -2.89 1.73
C TYR A 153 11.19 -2.30 1.19
N ALA A 154 10.73 -1.19 1.76
CA ALA A 154 9.53 -0.51 1.27
C ALA A 154 9.68 -0.05 -0.19
N PHE A 155 10.83 0.57 -0.51
CA PHE A 155 11.13 1.02 -1.86
C PHE A 155 11.20 -0.16 -2.84
N TRP A 156 11.89 -1.25 -2.47
CA TRP A 156 11.95 -2.45 -3.31
C TRP A 156 10.56 -3.02 -3.62
N GLU A 157 9.69 -3.18 -2.61
CA GLU A 157 8.34 -3.68 -2.86
C GLU A 157 7.52 -2.75 -3.77
N ALA A 158 7.71 -1.44 -3.67
CA ALA A 158 7.10 -0.48 -4.60
C ALA A 158 7.63 -0.68 -6.03
N THR A 159 8.94 -0.85 -6.20
CA THR A 159 9.53 -1.08 -7.52
C THR A 159 9.09 -2.39 -8.15
N GLU A 160 8.91 -3.45 -7.35
CA GLU A 160 8.36 -4.72 -7.82
C GLU A 160 6.90 -4.53 -8.26
N ALA A 161 6.07 -3.86 -7.46
CA ALA A 161 4.69 -3.57 -7.86
C ALA A 161 4.64 -2.78 -9.19
N ILE A 162 5.51 -1.77 -9.37
CA ILE A 162 5.61 -1.01 -10.62
C ILE A 162 6.03 -1.88 -11.80
N ARG A 163 7.01 -2.79 -11.61
CA ARG A 163 7.43 -3.75 -12.66
C ARG A 163 6.29 -4.64 -13.13
N TYR A 164 5.35 -4.97 -12.25
CA TYR A 164 4.14 -5.71 -12.58
C TYR A 164 2.97 -4.84 -13.06
N GLY A 165 3.21 -3.55 -13.33
CA GLY A 165 2.23 -2.65 -13.94
C GLY A 165 1.31 -1.94 -12.95
N VAL A 166 1.58 -2.00 -11.64
CA VAL A 166 0.84 -1.23 -10.64
C VAL A 166 1.26 0.24 -10.71
N THR A 167 0.28 1.14 -10.81
CA THR A 167 0.52 2.58 -10.65
C THR A 167 0.48 2.93 -9.16
N ILE A 168 1.49 3.62 -8.65
CA ILE A 168 1.57 3.99 -7.23
C ILE A 168 1.41 5.51 -7.09
N HIS A 169 0.57 5.92 -6.15
CA HIS A 169 0.46 7.29 -5.67
C HIS A 169 0.73 7.30 -4.17
N THR A 170 1.40 8.35 -3.69
CA THR A 170 1.76 8.50 -2.28
C THR A 170 1.07 9.72 -1.68
N MET A 171 0.75 9.64 -0.39
CA MET A 171 0.20 10.75 0.39
C MET A 171 0.83 10.76 1.78
N SER A 172 1.71 11.75 1.98
CA SER A 172 2.35 12.01 3.26
C SER A 172 1.44 12.89 4.14
N VAL A 173 1.01 12.37 5.29
CA VAL A 173 0.06 13.03 6.18
C VAL A 173 0.77 13.49 7.46
N GLY A 174 0.76 14.78 7.77
CA GLY A 174 1.39 15.27 9.01
C GLY A 174 2.89 15.54 8.90
N VAL A 175 3.50 15.97 10.01
CA VAL A 175 4.86 16.54 10.02
C VAL A 175 5.95 15.47 9.97
N ASP A 176 5.69 14.30 10.53
CA ASP A 176 6.68 13.22 10.72
C ASP A 176 6.71 12.19 9.57
N ALA A 177 5.84 12.34 8.58
CA ALA A 177 5.79 11.50 7.39
C ALA A 177 7.10 11.55 6.61
N ASP A 178 7.50 10.40 6.06
CA ASP A 178 8.73 10.23 5.29
C ASP A 178 8.64 10.80 3.88
N ARG A 179 8.65 12.13 3.77
CA ARG A 179 8.43 12.82 2.49
C ARG A 179 9.45 12.44 1.43
N ASP A 180 10.72 12.30 1.79
CA ASP A 180 11.77 11.95 0.83
C ASP A 180 11.55 10.53 0.27
N LEU A 181 11.20 9.55 1.12
CA LEU A 181 10.86 8.20 0.65
C LEU A 181 9.57 8.17 -0.16
N MET A 182 8.58 9.00 0.21
CA MET A 182 7.27 9.03 -0.44
C MET A 182 7.29 9.80 -1.77
N GLU A 183 8.26 10.70 -1.96
CA GLU A 183 8.52 11.39 -3.23
C GLU A 183 9.27 10.48 -4.21
N ALA A 184 10.13 9.60 -3.69
CA ALA A 184 10.86 8.61 -4.46
C ALA A 184 10.01 7.43 -4.94
#